data_AF-A0A2V9TCY9-F1
#
_entry.id   AF-A0A2V9TCY9-F1
#
_cell.length_a   1.000
_cell.length_b   1.000
_cell.length_c   1.000
_cell.angle_alpha   90.00
_cell.angle_beta   90.00
_cell.angle_gamma   90.00
#
_symmetry.space_group_name_H-M   'P 1'
#
loop_
_entity.id
_entity.type
_entity.pdbx_description
1 polymer ?
#
loop_
_entity_poly.entity_id
_entity_poly.type
_entity_poly.pdbx_seq_one_letter_code
_entity_poly.pdbx_strand_id
1 'polypeptide(L)'
;ARAHFADHCATCHANNGSGDTEIGKNLYPKAPDMRLPQTQHLTDGELYYTIHNGIRLTGMPAWGTAEKDEGSWKLVFFIRHLPKLTPAEEREMEELNPKGPGEKQEELKEEQFLNEGQSGSQAPKPRKQHNH
;
A
#
# COMPACT_ATOMS: atom_id res chain seq x y z
N ALA A 1 3.49 10.04 -5.43
CA ALA A 1 2.69 10.25 -4.21
C ALA A 1 2.11 8.93 -3.73
N ARG A 2 1.28 8.26 -4.55
CA ARG A 2 0.66 6.95 -4.26
C ARG A 2 1.62 5.90 -3.70
N ALA A 3 2.69 5.55 -4.43
CA ALA A 3 3.68 4.57 -3.94
C ALA A 3 4.35 4.98 -2.61
N HIS A 4 4.68 6.27 -2.44
CA HIS A 4 5.25 6.77 -1.18
C HIS A 4 4.26 6.62 -0.02
N PHE A 5 2.98 6.93 -0.25
CA PHE A 5 1.93 6.77 0.74
C PHE A 5 1.66 5.30 1.07
N ALA A 6 1.57 4.42 0.06
CA ALA A 6 1.37 2.98 0.23
C ALA A 6 2.51 2.35 1.06
N ASP A 7 3.75 2.73 0.78
CA ASP A 7 4.93 2.18 1.43
C ASP A 7 5.15 2.69 2.86
N HIS A 8 4.84 3.97 3.12
CA HIS A 8 5.23 4.63 4.38
C HIS A 8 4.06 5.08 5.28
N CYS A 9 2.87 5.29 4.72
CA CYS A 9 1.74 5.91 5.44
C CYS A 9 0.57 4.93 5.63
N ALA A 10 0.31 4.07 4.64
CA ALA A 10 -0.88 3.23 4.61
C ALA A 10 -0.94 2.20 5.75
N THR A 11 0.21 1.76 6.28
CA THR A 11 0.27 0.88 7.45
C THR A 11 -0.49 1.44 8.66
N CYS A 12 -0.45 2.76 8.86
CA CYS A 12 -1.17 3.43 9.95
C CYS A 12 -2.47 4.09 9.47
N HIS A 13 -2.50 4.60 8.24
CA HIS A 13 -3.60 5.43 7.74
C HIS A 13 -4.57 4.71 6.79
N ALA A 14 -4.33 3.43 6.47
CA ALA A 14 -4.99 2.66 5.41
C ALA A 14 -4.80 3.28 4.01
N ASN A 15 -4.91 2.47 2.95
CA ASN A 15 -4.75 2.94 1.57
C ASN A 15 -5.79 3.99 1.14
N ASN A 16 -7.00 3.88 1.68
CA ASN A 16 -8.07 4.85 1.48
C ASN A 16 -8.03 6.04 2.46
N GLY A 17 -7.06 6.09 3.38
CA GLY A 17 -6.94 7.18 4.34
C GLY A 17 -7.89 7.12 5.54
N SER A 18 -8.64 6.04 5.71
CA SER A 18 -9.61 5.89 6.80
C SER A 18 -8.98 5.82 8.20
N GLY A 19 -7.69 5.51 8.31
CA GLY A 19 -7.07 5.15 9.58
C GLY A 19 -7.55 3.82 10.16
N ASP A 20 -8.37 3.07 9.42
CA ASP A 20 -8.87 1.76 9.82
C ASP A 20 -7.82 0.68 9.53
N THR A 21 -6.74 0.70 10.32
CA THR A 21 -5.79 -0.41 10.40
C THR A 21 -5.63 -0.84 11.85
N GLU A 22 -5.16 -2.07 12.06
CA GLU A 22 -4.89 -2.58 13.41
C GLU A 22 -3.86 -1.69 14.14
N ILE A 23 -2.84 -1.20 13.43
CA ILE A 23 -1.84 -0.29 13.99
C ILE A 23 -2.45 1.09 14.25
N GLY A 24 -3.12 1.69 13.26
CA GLY A 24 -3.69 3.04 13.34
C GLY A 24 -4.69 3.22 14.49
N LYS A 25 -5.51 2.19 14.74
CA LYS A 25 -6.50 2.17 15.83
C LYS A 25 -5.88 2.07 17.23
N ASN A 26 -4.68 1.52 17.34
CA ASN A 26 -3.98 1.24 18.60
C ASN A 26 -2.87 2.27 18.93
N LEU A 27 -2.59 3.22 18.03
CA LEU A 27 -1.70 4.35 18.31
C LEU A 27 -2.35 5.39 19.25
N TYR A 28 -1.50 6.16 19.93
CA TYR A 28 -1.91 7.34 20.69
C TYR A 28 -1.11 8.59 20.26
N PRO A 29 -1.76 9.64 19.73
CA PRO A 29 -3.16 9.65 19.29
C PRO A 29 -3.40 8.64 18.15
N LYS A 30 -4.66 8.24 17.98
CA LYS A 30 -5.07 7.34 16.89
C LYS A 30 -4.82 8.00 15.54
N ALA A 31 -4.55 7.19 14.52
CA ALA A 31 -4.50 7.69 13.15
C ALA A 31 -5.88 8.28 12.79
N PRO A 32 -5.97 9.56 12.39
CA PRO A 32 -7.24 10.16 12.00
C PRO A 32 -7.72 9.58 10.66
N ASP A 33 -9.04 9.54 10.48
CA ASP A 33 -9.64 9.39 9.16
C ASP A 33 -9.44 10.70 8.39
N MET A 34 -8.49 10.67 7.45
CA MET A 34 -8.08 11.84 6.69
C MET A 34 -9.13 12.28 5.67
N ARG A 35 -10.19 11.49 5.45
CA ARG A 35 -11.30 11.85 4.56
C ARG A 35 -12.30 12.80 5.23
N LEU A 36 -12.27 12.86 6.57
CA LEU A 36 -13.23 13.65 7.34
C LEU A 36 -12.87 15.15 7.38
N PRO A 37 -13.87 16.03 7.65
CA PRO A 37 -13.66 17.47 7.69
C PRO A 37 -12.55 17.93 8.63
N GLN A 38 -12.29 17.22 9.73
CA GLN A 38 -11.25 17.58 10.70
C GLN A 38 -9.87 17.66 10.06
N THR A 39 -9.54 16.72 9.17
CA THR A 39 -8.28 16.75 8.41
C THR A 39 -8.43 17.61 7.15
N GLN A 40 -9.56 17.53 6.46
CA GLN A 40 -9.77 18.26 5.20
C GLN A 40 -9.95 19.78 5.38
N HIS A 41 -10.22 20.28 6.59
CA HIS A 41 -10.26 21.71 6.87
C HIS A 41 -8.91 22.31 7.27
N LEU A 42 -7.91 21.48 7.58
CA LEU A 42 -6.54 21.97 7.75
C LEU A 42 -6.11 22.65 6.46
N THR A 43 -5.27 23.67 6.56
CA THR A 43 -4.63 24.29 5.40
C THR A 43 -3.60 23.35 4.78
N ASP A 44 -3.26 23.56 3.51
CA ASP A 44 -2.22 22.76 2.86
C ASP A 44 -0.86 22.92 3.57
N GLY A 45 -0.59 24.10 4.15
CA GLY A 45 0.60 24.36 4.96
C GLY A 45 0.63 23.59 6.27
N GLU A 46 -0.51 23.42 6.94
CA GLU A 46 -0.61 22.59 8.15
C GLU A 46 -0.40 21.11 7.83
N LEU A 47 -1.04 20.59 6.77
CA LEU A 47 -0.82 19.23 6.30
C LEU A 47 0.65 19.01 5.93
N TYR A 48 1.23 19.95 5.18
CA TYR A 48 2.64 19.93 4.83
C TYR A 48 3.53 19.89 6.07
N TYR A 49 3.29 20.78 7.03
CA TYR A 49 4.09 20.86 8.25
C TYR A 49 4.03 19.55 9.05
N THR A 50 2.85 18.95 9.19
CA THR A 50 2.67 17.67 9.88
C THR A 50 3.40 16.53 9.17
N ILE A 51 3.34 16.44 7.84
CA ILE A 51 4.02 15.39 7.06
C ILE A 51 5.54 15.58 7.10
N HIS A 52 5.98 16.83 6.91
CA HIS A 52 7.39 17.17 6.81
C HIS A 52 8.10 16.98 8.15
N ASN A 53 7.49 17.42 9.25
CA ASN A 53 8.12 17.43 10.58
C ASN A 53 7.69 16.27 11.49
N GLY A 54 6.65 15.54 11.13
CA GLY A 54 6.01 14.57 12.00
C GLY A 54 5.33 15.22 13.21
N ILE A 55 4.88 14.40 14.15
CA ILE A 55 4.32 14.88 15.43
C ILE A 55 5.11 14.24 16.57
N ARG A 56 5.82 15.08 17.33
CA ARG A 56 6.64 14.64 18.46
C ARG A 56 5.81 13.84 19.47
N LEU A 57 6.41 12.76 19.98
CA LEU A 57 5.82 11.88 21.01
C LEU A 57 4.54 11.17 20.52
N THR A 58 4.44 10.89 19.22
CA THR A 58 3.36 10.11 18.61
C THR A 58 3.95 9.05 17.67
N GLY A 59 3.08 8.20 17.11
CA GLY A 59 3.45 7.26 16.04
C GLY A 59 3.66 7.90 14.66
N MET A 60 3.54 9.23 14.52
CA MET A 60 3.69 9.94 13.24
C MET A 60 5.14 10.46 13.05
N PRO A 61 5.97 9.79 12.23
CA PRO A 61 7.34 10.22 11.97
C PRO A 61 7.41 11.44 11.02
N ALA A 62 8.58 12.03 10.93
CA ALA A 62 8.91 13.08 9.96
C ALA A 62 9.34 12.45 8.63
N TRP A 63 8.78 12.93 7.51
CA TRP A 63 9.15 12.49 6.16
C TRP A 63 9.91 13.55 5.35
N GLY A 64 10.04 14.76 5.89
CA GLY A 64 10.82 15.82 5.29
C GLY A 64 12.32 15.59 5.45
N THR A 65 13.08 15.90 4.40
CA THR A 65 14.51 16.20 4.51
C THR A 65 14.75 17.59 3.94
N ALA A 66 15.85 18.24 4.31
CA ALA A 66 16.19 19.60 3.87
C ALA A 66 16.25 19.77 2.33
N GLU A 67 16.32 18.67 1.58
CA GLU A 67 16.46 18.64 0.12
C GLU A 67 15.21 18.13 -0.61
N LYS A 68 14.17 17.64 0.08
CA LYS A 68 13.05 16.87 -0.51
C LYS A 68 11.66 17.41 -0.15
N ASP A 69 11.46 18.72 -0.24
CA ASP A 69 10.16 19.37 -0.01
C ASP A 69 9.05 18.87 -0.95
N GLU A 70 9.39 18.54 -2.21
CA GLU A 70 8.42 18.07 -3.19
C GLU A 70 7.67 16.80 -2.77
N GLY A 71 8.33 15.90 -2.02
CA GLY A 71 7.71 14.65 -1.57
C GLY A 71 6.54 14.90 -0.62
N SER A 72 6.73 15.84 0.32
CA SER A 72 5.70 16.24 1.27
C SER A 72 4.53 16.93 0.56
N TRP A 73 4.78 17.84 -0.38
CA TRP A 73 3.72 18.45 -1.18
C TRP A 73 2.93 17.44 -2.02
N LYS A 74 3.62 16.48 -2.65
CA LYS A 74 2.96 15.39 -3.39
C LYS A 74 2.05 14.56 -2.48
N LEU A 75 2.42 14.35 -1.21
CA LEU A 75 1.56 13.70 -0.23
C LEU A 75 0.36 14.57 0.18
N VAL A 76 0.54 15.88 0.38
CA VAL A 76 -0.58 16.82 0.65
C VAL A 76 -1.63 16.72 -0.46
N PHE A 77 -1.22 16.80 -1.73
CA PHE A 77 -2.14 16.65 -2.85
C PHE A 77 -2.88 15.31 -2.85
N PHE A 78 -2.19 14.22 -2.50
CA PHE A 78 -2.83 12.93 -2.39
C PHE A 78 -3.84 12.87 -1.24
N ILE A 79 -3.52 13.45 -0.07
CA ILE A 79 -4.44 13.51 1.07
C ILE A 79 -5.71 14.30 0.73
N ARG A 80 -5.60 15.36 -0.07
CA ARG A 80 -6.76 16.10 -0.59
C ARG A 80 -7.65 15.28 -1.52
N HIS A 81 -7.08 14.30 -2.20
CA HIS A 81 -7.81 13.42 -3.12
C HIS A 81 -8.54 12.28 -2.39
N LEU A 82 -8.13 11.90 -1.18
CA LEU A 82 -8.69 10.75 -0.43
C LEU A 82 -10.22 10.74 -0.30
N PRO A 83 -10.93 11.86 -0.04
CA PRO A 83 -12.40 11.85 0.01
C PRO A 83 -13.08 11.45 -1.31
N LYS A 84 -12.34 11.51 -2.43
CA LYS A 84 -12.81 11.20 -3.79
C LYS A 84 -12.13 9.97 -4.37
N LEU A 85 -11.34 9.25 -3.58
CA LEU A 85 -10.62 8.07 -4.04
C LEU A 85 -11.61 7.03 -4.55
N THR A 86 -11.39 6.56 -5.77
CA THR A 86 -12.25 5.55 -6.38
C THR A 86 -11.83 4.13 -5.93
N PRO A 87 -12.74 3.14 -5.98
CA PRO A 87 -12.38 1.75 -5.69
C PRO A 87 -11.30 1.18 -6.62
N ALA A 88 -11.17 1.72 -7.85
CA ALA A 88 -10.11 1.32 -8.77
C ALA A 88 -8.74 1.85 -8.32
N GLU A 89 -8.68 3.11 -7.89
CA GLU A 89 -7.44 3.68 -7.34
C GLU A 89 -7.07 3.02 -6.00
N GLU A 90 -8.04 2.62 -5.17
CA GLU A 90 -7.76 1.88 -3.93
C GLU A 90 -7.10 0.53 -4.20
N ARG A 91 -7.56 -0.22 -5.22
CA ARG A 91 -6.88 -1.45 -5.66
C ARG A 91 -5.48 -1.20 -6.18
N GLU A 92 -5.27 -0.14 -6.97
CA GLU A 92 -3.93 0.28 -7.40
C GLU A 92 -3.03 0.56 -6.20
N MET A 93 -3.56 1.19 -5.14
CA MET A 93 -2.80 1.43 -3.91
C MET A 93 -2.43 0.13 -3.18
N GLU A 94 -3.32 -0.87 -3.17
CA GLU A 94 -3.03 -2.19 -2.58
C GLU A 94 -1.88 -2.90 -3.30
N GLU A 95 -1.81 -2.82 -4.62
CA GLU A 95 -0.72 -3.37 -5.42
C GLU A 95 0.63 -2.71 -5.13
N LEU A 96 0.62 -1.44 -4.69
CA LEU A 96 1.81 -0.67 -4.33
C LEU A 96 2.28 -0.92 -2.89
N ASN A 97 1.52 -1.66 -2.07
CA ASN A 97 1.95 -1.99 -0.71
C ASN A 97 3.21 -2.87 -0.73
N PRO A 98 4.19 -2.59 0.13
CA PRO A 98 5.42 -3.37 0.18
C PRO A 98 5.13 -4.80 0.66
N LYS A 99 5.24 -5.76 -0.25
CA LYS A 99 5.21 -7.19 0.09
C LYS A 99 6.47 -7.60 0.83
N GLY A 100 6.31 -8.41 1.88
CA GLY A 100 7.43 -8.96 2.64
C GLY A 100 8.31 -9.88 1.78
N PRO A 101 9.59 -10.09 2.14
CA PRO A 101 10.47 -11.00 1.40
C PRO A 101 9.92 -12.44 1.32
N GLY A 102 9.22 -12.90 2.36
CA GLY A 102 8.59 -14.22 2.39
C GLY A 102 7.39 -14.33 1.45
N GLU A 103 6.52 -13.32 1.44
CA GLU A 103 5.35 -13.26 0.55
C GLU A 103 5.77 -13.24 -0.92
N LYS A 104 6.81 -12.45 -1.26
CA LYS A 104 7.37 -12.43 -2.62
C LYS A 104 7.92 -13.81 -3.03
N GLN A 105 8.57 -14.53 -2.11
CA GLN A 105 9.07 -15.87 -2.41
C GLN A 105 7.95 -16.89 -2.59
N GLU A 106 6.85 -16.75 -1.85
CA GLU A 106 5.68 -17.61 -1.98
C GLU A 106 4.97 -17.36 -3.31
N GLU A 107 4.73 -16.11 -3.67
CA GLU A 107 4.16 -15.71 -4.96
C GLU A 107 5.02 -16.22 -6.13
N LEU A 108 6.35 -16.07 -6.06
CA LEU A 108 7.25 -16.61 -7.08
C LEU A 108 7.17 -18.14 -7.19
N LYS A 109 7.00 -18.85 -6.07
CA LYS A 109 6.81 -20.32 -6.08
C LYS A 109 5.46 -20.70 -6.69
N GLU A 110 4.41 -19.94 -6.38
CA GLU A 110 3.08 -20.14 -6.95
C GLU A 110 3.07 -19.87 -8.46
N GLU A 111 3.69 -18.78 -8.91
CA GLU A 111 3.87 -18.46 -10.33
C GLU A 111 4.68 -19.54 -11.06
N GLN A 112 5.78 -20.01 -10.45
CA GLN A 112 6.58 -21.12 -10.99
C GLN A 112 5.73 -22.39 -11.13
N PHE A 113 4.97 -22.75 -10.10
CA PHE A 113 4.09 -23.92 -10.12
C PHE A 113 3.01 -23.81 -11.21
N LEU A 114 2.36 -22.65 -11.35
CA LEU A 114 1.32 -22.41 -12.36
C LEU A 114 1.88 -22.46 -13.80
N ASN A 115 3.08 -21.90 -14.00
CA ASN A 115 3.75 -21.91 -15.30
C ASN A 115 4.25 -23.31 -15.70
N GLU A 116 4.78 -24.08 -14.75
CA GLU A 116 5.18 -25.48 -14.98
C GLU A 116 3.96 -26.39 -15.24
N GLY A 117 2.83 -26.14 -14.57
CA GLY A 117 1.57 -26.86 -14.79
C GLY A 117 0.96 -26.66 -16.19
N GLN A 118 1.23 -25.53 -16.84
CA GLN A 118 0.79 -25.27 -18.22
C GLN A 118 1.65 -25.99 -19.27
N SER A 119 2.89 -26.37 -18.94
CA SER A 119 3.77 -27.14 -19.83
C SER A 119 3.52 -28.66 -19.79
N GLY A 120 2.69 -29.16 -18.86
CA GLY A 120 2.53 -30.58 -18.56
C GLY A 120 1.33 -31.30 -19.20
N SER A 121 0.45 -30.61 -19.92
CA SER A 121 -0.71 -31.26 -20.56
C SER A 121 -0.37 -31.90 -21.91
N GLN A 122 0.49 -32.92 -21.91
CA GLN A 122 0.46 -33.96 -22.95
C GLN A 122 -0.04 -35.25 -22.32
N ALA A 123 -1.29 -35.60 -22.64
CA ALA A 123 -1.92 -36.85 -22.22
C ALA A 123 -1.08 -38.06 -22.68
N PRO A 124 -0.83 -39.05 -21.81
CA PRO A 124 -0.11 -40.25 -22.20
C PRO A 124 -0.96 -41.08 -23.17
N LYS A 125 -0.44 -41.31 -24.38
CA LYS A 125 -1.05 -42.24 -25.36
C LYS A 125 -1.04 -43.68 -24.80
N PRO A 126 -2.13 -44.46 -24.97
CA PRO A 126 -2.20 -45.80 -24.41
C PRO A 126 -1.26 -46.76 -25.15
N ARG A 127 -0.50 -47.52 -24.36
CA ARG A 127 0.43 -48.56 -24.77
C ARG A 127 -0.34 -49.76 -25.35
N LYS A 128 -0.17 -50.07 -26.63
CA LYS A 128 -0.65 -51.35 -27.21
C LYS A 128 0.41 -52.43 -27.01
N GLN A 129 0.12 -53.38 -26.12
CA GLN A 129 0.75 -54.70 -26.09
C GLN A 129 0.31 -55.49 -27.32
N HIS A 130 1.26 -56.11 -28.02
CA HIS A 130 1.00 -57.30 -28.82
C HIS A 130 2.10 -58.32 -28.53
N ASN A 131 1.69 -59.45 -27.95
CA ASN A 131 2.45 -60.70 -27.93
C ASN A 131 2.67 -61.19 -29.36
N HIS A 132 3.86 -61.71 -29.65
CA HIS A 132 4.05 -63.07 -30.19
C HIS A 132 5.53 -63.45 -30.12
#